data_AF-M7ZIE7-F1
#
_entry.id   AF-M7ZIE7-F1
#
_cell.length_a   1.000
_cell.length_b   1.000
_cell.length_c   1.000
_cell.angle_alpha   90.00
_cell.angle_beta   90.00
_cell.angle_gamma   90.00
#
_symmetry.space_group_name_H-M   'P 1'
#
loop_
_entity.id
_entity.type
_entity.pdbx_description
1 polymer ?
#
loop_
_entity_poly.entity_id
_entity_poly.type
_entity_poly.pdbx_seq_one_letter_code
_entity_poly.pdbx_strand_id
1 'polypeptide(L)'
;MESYSLSYASLCGLAVVVAGWLLHCVYKWRNPPCNIGRLPPGSMGFPLVGETFQFLRPSPSLDIPAFYKQRLERYGRLFKTNLVGHPVVVSMDAEVNRFIFQQEGKLFRSWYPDTTNDLFGKESMVYYDGSVHKYVRSFAARLFGIDSLRDVLFAEMEHSVTQNLAAWATEPFIEVKDAVATMIFDHMAKKLIGFGPDKSRKLRKNFDAFFQGMVSFPLYFPGTTFYGCIQGRKKLQNVLKDLLKERLSTPQMRHGDFLDEVVDELRSGTGTMNEKFAVDFVAALLFGTFATISSALAVGMKLLSDHPNVVESLKEEHEAILKKREDGRTGITWDEYKSMTFTAQVTNEIVRISNVSPGIFRKALTDVPVKGYTIPAGWLVMISPMAIHLNPELYEDPLTFNPWRWQDESKKSTLLKNFMPFGGGTRHCVGAEFSKIQIAIFLHTLVTNYRWKEIKGGDVQRITEVVFPTGYHIQIIPREG
;
A
#
# COMPACT_ATOMS: atom_id res chain seq x y z
N MET A 1 -60.03 -20.57 27.09
CA MET A 1 -58.67 -21.15 27.18
C MET A 1 -58.18 -21.74 25.85
N GLU A 2 -59.05 -22.27 24.99
CA GLU A 2 -58.65 -22.90 23.71
C GLU A 2 -58.07 -21.96 22.63
N SER A 3 -58.47 -20.67 22.59
CA SER A 3 -57.93 -19.73 21.60
C SER A 3 -56.46 -19.36 21.87
N TYR A 4 -56.04 -19.33 23.14
CA TYR A 4 -54.67 -19.03 23.52
C TYR A 4 -53.72 -20.20 23.19
N SER A 5 -54.17 -21.45 23.30
CA SER A 5 -53.37 -22.64 22.94
C SER A 5 -53.12 -22.75 21.43
N LEU A 6 -54.11 -22.40 20.59
CA LEU A 6 -53.96 -22.43 19.13
C LEU A 6 -52.99 -21.34 18.62
N SER A 7 -53.04 -20.16 19.24
CA SER A 7 -52.10 -19.07 18.98
C SER A 7 -50.67 -19.44 19.41
N TYR A 8 -50.51 -20.08 20.57
CA TYR A 8 -49.21 -20.54 21.06
C TYR A 8 -48.59 -21.65 20.20
N ALA A 9 -49.39 -22.64 19.76
CA ALA A 9 -48.93 -23.67 18.85
C ALA A 9 -48.50 -23.10 17.48
N SER A 10 -49.23 -22.11 16.97
CA SER A 10 -48.90 -21.41 15.72
C SER A 10 -47.60 -20.60 15.83
N LEU A 11 -47.40 -19.92 16.96
CA LEU A 11 -46.16 -19.19 17.29
C LEU A 11 -44.96 -20.16 17.40
N CYS A 12 -45.15 -21.31 18.05
CA CYS A 12 -44.11 -22.35 18.14
C CYS A 12 -43.78 -22.94 16.76
N GLY A 13 -44.79 -23.22 15.94
CA GLY A 13 -44.60 -23.69 14.57
C GLY A 13 -43.81 -22.70 13.71
N LEU A 14 -44.17 -21.41 13.77
CA LEU A 14 -43.43 -20.34 13.09
C LEU A 14 -41.97 -20.26 13.59
N ALA A 15 -41.75 -20.34 14.91
CA ALA A 15 -40.42 -20.31 15.49
C ALA A 15 -39.54 -21.48 15.01
N VAL A 16 -40.09 -22.69 14.90
CA VAL A 16 -39.37 -23.86 14.36
C VAL A 16 -39.02 -23.68 12.89
N VAL A 17 -39.95 -23.19 12.07
CA VAL A 17 -39.70 -22.92 10.64
C VAL A 17 -38.61 -21.85 10.48
N VAL A 18 -38.70 -20.75 11.23
CA VAL A 18 -37.68 -19.69 11.22
C VAL A 18 -36.33 -20.23 11.68
N ALA A 19 -36.29 -21.02 12.76
CA ALA A 19 -35.06 -21.64 13.24
C ALA A 19 -34.45 -22.60 12.22
N GLY A 20 -35.27 -23.45 11.58
CA GLY A 20 -34.83 -24.35 10.50
C GLY A 20 -34.29 -23.59 9.29
N TRP A 21 -34.97 -22.51 8.89
CA TRP A 21 -34.51 -21.63 7.81
C TRP A 21 -33.18 -20.94 8.16
N LEU A 22 -33.03 -20.43 9.39
CA LEU A 22 -31.78 -19.82 9.88
C LEU A 22 -30.65 -20.85 9.90
N LEU A 23 -30.88 -22.07 10.39
CA LEU A 23 -29.90 -23.15 10.38
C LEU A 23 -29.47 -23.52 8.96
N HIS A 24 -30.42 -23.59 8.02
CA HIS A 24 -30.12 -23.81 6.61
C HIS A 24 -29.28 -22.69 5.99
N CYS A 25 -29.61 -21.43 6.30
CA CYS A 25 -28.83 -20.26 5.88
C CYS A 25 -27.39 -20.32 6.45
N VAL A 26 -27.22 -20.67 7.72
CA VAL A 26 -25.90 -20.85 8.36
C VAL A 26 -25.14 -22.02 7.72
N TYR A 27 -25.81 -23.14 7.45
CA TYR A 27 -25.20 -24.29 6.79
C TYR A 27 -24.69 -23.93 5.39
N LYS A 28 -25.51 -23.25 4.57
CA LYS A 28 -25.10 -22.76 3.24
C LYS A 28 -23.96 -21.75 3.31
N TRP A 29 -23.95 -20.87 4.30
CA TRP A 29 -22.85 -19.93 4.53
C TRP A 29 -21.53 -20.66 4.81
N ARG A 30 -21.58 -21.65 5.72
CA ARG A 30 -20.39 -22.42 6.13
C ARG A 30 -19.89 -23.35 5.02
N ASN A 31 -20.80 -23.88 4.21
CA ASN A 31 -20.54 -24.84 3.15
C ASN A 31 -21.00 -24.28 1.79
N PRO A 32 -20.30 -23.25 1.27
CA PRO A 32 -20.65 -22.72 -0.03
C PRO A 32 -20.44 -23.79 -1.11
N PRO A 33 -21.34 -23.87 -2.10
CA PRO A 33 -21.24 -24.88 -3.15
C PRO A 33 -20.04 -24.61 -4.06
N CYS A 34 -19.55 -25.67 -4.70
CA CYS A 34 -18.53 -25.61 -5.73
C CYS A 34 -19.05 -26.41 -6.91
N ASN A 35 -19.29 -25.73 -8.04
CA ASN A 35 -19.88 -26.38 -9.22
C ASN A 35 -18.87 -27.29 -9.92
N ILE A 36 -17.58 -26.96 -9.84
CA ILE A 36 -16.49 -27.67 -10.51
C ILE A 36 -15.39 -27.99 -9.50
N GLY A 37 -15.13 -29.27 -9.25
CA GLY A 37 -14.06 -29.72 -8.37
C GLY A 37 -14.36 -29.47 -6.88
N ARG A 38 -13.36 -28.97 -6.14
CA ARG A 38 -13.44 -28.73 -4.70
C ARG A 38 -12.84 -27.38 -4.33
N LEU A 39 -13.44 -26.69 -3.36
CA LEU A 39 -12.88 -25.45 -2.83
C LEU A 39 -11.59 -25.71 -2.04
N PRO A 40 -10.70 -24.71 -1.93
CA PRO A 40 -9.63 -24.75 -0.94
C PRO A 40 -10.20 -25.02 0.47
N PRO A 41 -9.46 -25.74 1.33
CA PRO A 41 -9.86 -25.95 2.72
C PRO A 41 -9.98 -24.61 3.45
N GLY A 42 -10.79 -24.53 4.50
CA GLY A 42 -10.90 -23.30 5.29
C GLY A 42 -12.26 -23.07 5.93
N SER A 43 -12.37 -21.97 6.68
CA SER A 43 -13.52 -21.61 7.52
C SER A 43 -14.18 -20.34 7.01
N MET A 44 -15.50 -20.36 6.82
CA MET A 44 -16.27 -19.17 6.43
C MET A 44 -16.64 -18.27 7.63
N GLY A 45 -16.19 -18.62 8.85
CA GLY A 45 -16.45 -17.84 10.05
C GLY A 45 -17.93 -17.68 10.40
N PHE A 46 -18.25 -16.57 11.06
CA PHE A 46 -19.61 -16.21 11.41
C PHE A 46 -20.39 -15.69 10.19
N PRO A 47 -21.73 -15.89 10.12
CA PRO A 47 -22.54 -15.25 9.09
C PRO A 47 -22.31 -13.73 9.03
N LEU A 48 -22.34 -13.16 7.82
CA LEU A 48 -22.15 -11.74 7.49
C LEU A 48 -20.73 -11.18 7.73
N VAL A 49 -20.12 -11.43 8.88
CA VAL A 49 -18.81 -10.86 9.24
C VAL A 49 -17.64 -11.80 8.96
N GLY A 50 -17.90 -13.09 8.77
CA GLY A 50 -16.88 -14.09 8.49
C GLY A 50 -15.83 -14.20 9.59
N GLU A 51 -14.56 -14.13 9.21
CA GLU A 51 -13.39 -14.16 10.11
C GLU A 51 -12.73 -12.77 10.25
N THR A 52 -13.41 -11.71 9.82
CA THR A 52 -12.86 -10.34 9.71
C THR A 52 -12.20 -9.83 10.98
N PHE A 53 -12.80 -10.03 12.16
CA PHE A 53 -12.21 -9.56 13.42
C PHE A 53 -10.92 -10.29 13.79
N GLN A 54 -10.79 -11.57 13.42
CA GLN A 54 -9.55 -12.31 13.62
C GLN A 54 -8.50 -11.87 12.61
N PHE A 55 -8.92 -11.57 11.37
CA PHE A 55 -8.07 -11.04 10.32
C PHE A 55 -7.48 -9.66 10.65
N LEU A 56 -8.30 -8.75 11.20
CA LEU A 56 -7.89 -7.39 11.58
C LEU A 56 -7.23 -7.31 12.97
N ARG A 57 -7.02 -8.43 13.66
CA ARG A 57 -6.43 -8.42 15.00
C ARG A 57 -4.94 -8.03 14.92
N PRO A 58 -4.50 -6.96 15.62
CA PRO A 58 -3.09 -6.60 15.67
C PRO A 58 -2.23 -7.70 16.32
N SER A 59 -1.01 -7.84 15.81
CA SER A 59 0.05 -8.70 16.33
C SER A 59 1.23 -7.82 16.76
N PRO A 60 1.73 -7.88 18.00
CA PRO A 60 2.87 -7.07 18.45
C PRO A 60 4.20 -7.65 17.94
N SER A 61 4.36 -7.77 16.62
CA SER A 61 5.50 -8.40 15.97
C SER A 61 5.62 -7.95 14.52
N LEU A 62 6.83 -8.02 13.95
CA LEU A 62 7.06 -7.92 12.51
C LEU A 62 6.63 -9.16 11.73
N ASP A 63 6.37 -10.28 12.40
CA ASP A 63 5.97 -11.53 11.76
C ASP A 63 4.51 -11.51 11.26
N ILE A 64 4.13 -12.48 10.43
CA ILE A 64 2.76 -12.65 9.97
C ILE A 64 1.79 -12.79 11.17
N PRO A 65 0.61 -12.15 11.16
CA PRO A 65 -0.34 -12.24 12.26
C PRO A 65 -0.83 -13.67 12.54
N ALA A 66 -1.28 -13.92 13.76
CA ALA A 66 -1.78 -15.22 14.21
C ALA A 66 -2.87 -15.81 13.31
N PHE A 67 -3.71 -14.96 12.69
CA PHE A 67 -4.69 -15.38 11.69
C PHE A 67 -4.03 -16.22 10.58
N TYR A 68 -2.96 -15.70 9.96
CA TYR A 68 -2.26 -16.39 8.88
C TYR A 68 -1.57 -17.66 9.38
N LYS A 69 -0.86 -17.60 10.51
CA LYS A 69 -0.14 -18.76 11.07
C LYS A 69 -1.07 -19.96 11.33
N GLN A 70 -2.20 -19.70 12.00
CA GLN A 70 -3.17 -20.74 12.35
C GLN A 70 -3.84 -21.35 11.12
N ARG A 71 -4.13 -20.54 10.08
CA ARG A 71 -4.71 -21.08 8.83
C ARG A 71 -3.66 -21.81 8.01
N LEU A 72 -2.41 -21.33 7.98
CA LEU A 72 -1.32 -22.01 7.30
C LEU A 72 -1.10 -23.41 7.89
N GLU A 73 -1.05 -23.53 9.22
CA GLU A 73 -0.90 -24.82 9.91
C GLU A 73 -2.09 -25.76 9.65
N ARG A 74 -3.31 -25.24 9.70
CA ARG A 74 -4.53 -26.06 9.61
C ARG A 74 -4.96 -26.41 8.19
N TYR A 75 -4.76 -25.51 7.24
CA TYR A 75 -5.33 -25.58 5.89
C TYR A 75 -4.27 -25.53 4.78
N GLY A 76 -3.02 -25.20 5.12
CA GLY A 76 -1.95 -25.00 4.15
C GLY A 76 -1.95 -23.61 3.52
N ARG A 77 -1.16 -23.45 2.45
CA ARG A 77 -0.85 -22.14 1.82
C ARG A 77 -1.98 -21.54 1.00
N LEU A 78 -3.02 -22.31 0.72
CA LEU A 78 -4.18 -21.87 -0.05
C LEU A 78 -5.43 -22.26 0.71
N PHE A 79 -6.17 -21.28 1.23
CA PHE A 79 -7.34 -21.55 2.06
C PHE A 79 -8.49 -20.59 1.77
N LYS A 80 -9.72 -21.03 2.01
CA LYS A 80 -10.92 -20.18 1.92
C LYS A 80 -11.25 -19.54 3.26
N THR A 81 -11.77 -18.33 3.20
CA THR A 81 -12.36 -17.61 4.33
C THR A 81 -13.50 -16.71 3.88
N ASN A 82 -14.10 -15.98 4.81
CA ASN A 82 -15.01 -14.88 4.51
C ASN A 82 -14.52 -13.62 5.21
N LEU A 83 -14.35 -12.53 4.45
CA LEU A 83 -13.93 -11.23 4.96
C LEU A 83 -14.97 -10.18 4.54
N VAL A 84 -15.51 -9.45 5.52
CA VAL A 84 -16.53 -8.41 5.34
C VAL A 84 -17.69 -8.87 4.45
N GLY A 85 -18.16 -10.09 4.68
CA GLY A 85 -19.29 -10.66 3.94
C GLY A 85 -18.94 -11.29 2.60
N HIS A 86 -17.70 -11.18 2.14
CA HIS A 86 -17.27 -11.73 0.86
C HIS A 86 -16.49 -13.04 1.01
N PRO A 87 -16.79 -14.08 0.20
CA PRO A 87 -15.96 -15.29 0.16
C PRO A 87 -14.62 -14.98 -0.51
N VAL A 88 -13.53 -15.36 0.16
CA VAL A 88 -12.15 -15.05 -0.26
C VAL A 88 -11.32 -16.33 -0.22
N VAL A 89 -10.51 -16.55 -1.27
CA VAL A 89 -9.39 -17.49 -1.23
C VAL A 89 -8.12 -16.70 -0.90
N VAL A 90 -7.47 -17.02 0.21
CA VAL A 90 -6.18 -16.44 0.60
C VAL A 90 -5.06 -17.30 0.03
N SER A 91 -4.13 -16.67 -0.68
CA SER A 91 -2.96 -17.33 -1.26
C SER A 91 -1.66 -16.83 -0.61
N MET A 92 -1.00 -17.76 0.07
CA MET A 92 0.36 -17.65 0.63
C MET A 92 1.36 -18.46 -0.20
N ASP A 93 1.01 -18.82 -1.44
CA ASP A 93 1.83 -19.63 -2.34
C ASP A 93 2.41 -18.78 -3.47
N ALA A 94 3.75 -18.76 -3.58
CA ALA A 94 4.45 -17.90 -4.52
C ALA A 94 4.18 -18.23 -6.00
N GLU A 95 3.90 -19.50 -6.33
CA GLU A 95 3.56 -19.91 -7.70
C GLU A 95 2.14 -19.48 -8.06
N VAL A 96 1.19 -19.73 -7.16
CA VAL A 96 -0.20 -19.29 -7.32
C VAL A 96 -0.28 -17.77 -7.43
N ASN A 97 0.45 -17.03 -6.60
CA ASN A 97 0.48 -15.56 -6.65
C ASN A 97 0.97 -15.05 -8.00
N ARG A 98 2.05 -15.61 -8.55
CA ARG A 98 2.57 -15.25 -9.88
C ARG A 98 1.57 -15.59 -10.99
N PHE A 99 0.94 -16.76 -10.92
CA PHE A 99 -0.11 -17.15 -11.85
C PHE A 99 -1.27 -16.14 -11.85
N ILE A 100 -1.79 -15.76 -10.66
CA ILE A 100 -2.87 -14.77 -10.56
C ILE A 100 -2.47 -13.45 -11.19
N PHE A 101 -1.25 -12.95 -10.92
CA PHE A 101 -0.76 -11.71 -11.53
C PHE A 101 -0.65 -11.78 -13.06
N GLN A 102 -0.23 -12.92 -13.61
CA GLN A 102 -0.12 -13.12 -15.06
C GLN A 102 -1.48 -13.24 -15.77
N GLN A 103 -2.52 -13.61 -15.02
CA GLN A 103 -3.88 -13.83 -15.53
C GLN A 103 -4.82 -12.62 -15.31
N GLU A 104 -4.26 -11.47 -14.95
CA GLU A 104 -4.98 -10.20 -14.85
C GLU A 104 -5.64 -9.81 -16.19
N GLY A 105 -6.93 -9.50 -16.14
CA GLY A 105 -7.76 -9.19 -17.31
C GLY A 105 -8.20 -10.43 -18.12
N LYS A 106 -7.80 -11.65 -17.71
CA LYS A 106 -8.17 -12.91 -18.37
C LYS A 106 -9.03 -13.78 -17.46
N LEU A 107 -8.43 -14.30 -16.38
CA LEU A 107 -9.11 -15.15 -15.39
C LEU A 107 -9.43 -14.38 -14.11
N PHE A 108 -8.65 -13.33 -13.82
CA PHE A 108 -8.83 -12.49 -12.66
C PHE A 108 -8.91 -11.03 -13.08
N ARG A 109 -9.54 -10.21 -12.24
CA ARG A 109 -9.48 -8.75 -12.33
C ARG A 109 -9.17 -8.14 -10.97
N SER A 110 -8.57 -6.96 -10.97
CA SER A 110 -8.47 -6.13 -9.76
C SER A 110 -9.83 -6.00 -9.10
N TRP A 111 -9.84 -6.13 -7.77
CA TRP A 111 -11.03 -5.90 -7.00
C TRP A 111 -10.63 -5.29 -5.67
N TYR A 112 -11.36 -4.27 -5.26
CA TYR A 112 -11.32 -3.74 -3.91
C TYR A 112 -12.75 -3.53 -3.44
N PRO A 113 -13.00 -3.53 -2.11
CA PRO A 113 -14.32 -3.27 -1.55
C PRO A 113 -14.93 -1.99 -2.14
N ASP A 114 -16.25 -1.94 -2.31
CA ASP A 114 -16.91 -0.73 -2.78
C ASP A 114 -16.62 0.46 -1.89
N THR A 115 -16.39 0.23 -0.60
CA THR A 115 -15.89 1.25 0.32
C THR A 115 -14.53 1.78 -0.12
N THR A 116 -13.57 0.92 -0.44
CA THR A 116 -12.25 1.32 -0.99
C THR A 116 -12.36 1.98 -2.37
N ASN A 117 -13.27 1.54 -3.24
CA ASN A 117 -13.52 2.18 -4.53
C ASN A 117 -14.22 3.55 -4.36
N ASP A 118 -15.14 3.64 -3.41
CA ASP A 118 -15.74 4.88 -2.94
C ASP A 118 -14.73 5.74 -2.20
N LEU A 119 -13.51 5.26 -1.93
CA LEU A 119 -12.41 5.99 -1.31
C LEU A 119 -11.39 6.49 -2.33
N PHE A 120 -11.04 5.71 -3.35
CA PHE A 120 -10.15 6.19 -4.42
C PHE A 120 -10.88 6.89 -5.56
N GLY A 121 -12.16 6.57 -5.76
CA GLY A 121 -12.87 6.93 -6.97
C GLY A 121 -13.27 5.70 -7.73
N LYS A 122 -14.56 5.61 -8.11
CA LYS A 122 -15.00 4.60 -9.07
C LYS A 122 -14.38 4.83 -10.46
N GLU A 123 -13.70 5.96 -10.64
CA GLU A 123 -12.96 6.30 -11.86
C GLU A 123 -11.45 6.45 -11.59
N SER A 124 -10.92 5.69 -10.63
CA SER A 124 -9.48 5.65 -10.33
C SER A 124 -8.77 4.48 -11.03
N MET A 125 -7.43 4.58 -11.11
CA MET A 125 -6.54 3.52 -11.65
C MET A 125 -6.77 2.14 -11.01
N VAL A 126 -7.24 2.13 -9.75
CA VAL A 126 -7.50 0.93 -8.95
C VAL A 126 -8.75 0.18 -9.42
N TYR A 127 -9.75 0.91 -9.93
CA TYR A 127 -11.04 0.38 -10.35
C TYR A 127 -11.07 -0.04 -11.82
N TYR A 128 -10.44 0.73 -12.72
CA TYR A 128 -10.47 0.41 -14.14
C TYR A 128 -9.69 -0.86 -14.50
N ASP A 129 -10.19 -1.58 -15.51
CA ASP A 129 -9.58 -2.77 -16.12
C ASP A 129 -9.22 -2.50 -17.60
N GLY A 130 -8.49 -3.43 -18.22
CA GLY A 130 -8.33 -3.48 -19.68
C GLY A 130 -7.63 -2.26 -20.29
N SER A 131 -8.20 -1.75 -21.39
CA SER A 131 -7.66 -0.61 -22.16
C SER A 131 -7.63 0.69 -21.36
N VAL A 132 -8.67 0.97 -20.56
CA VAL A 132 -8.74 2.17 -19.73
C VAL A 132 -7.64 2.15 -18.69
N HIS A 133 -7.42 1.02 -18.00
CA HIS A 133 -6.30 0.89 -17.07
C HIS A 133 -4.93 1.11 -17.73
N LYS A 134 -4.72 0.54 -18.93
CA LYS A 134 -3.47 0.74 -19.68
C LYS A 134 -3.23 2.22 -19.98
N TYR A 135 -4.27 2.93 -20.39
CA TYR A 135 -4.23 4.36 -20.63
C TYR A 135 -3.90 5.16 -19.36
N VAL A 136 -4.61 4.89 -18.25
CA VAL A 136 -4.35 5.56 -16.95
C VAL A 136 -2.90 5.36 -16.53
N ARG A 137 -2.41 4.12 -16.67
CA ARG A 137 -1.03 3.76 -16.35
C ARG A 137 -0.02 4.48 -17.24
N SER A 138 -0.25 4.54 -18.55
CA SER A 138 0.65 5.27 -19.46
C SER A 138 0.68 6.77 -19.15
N PHE A 139 -0.45 7.33 -18.73
CA PHE A 139 -0.54 8.73 -18.34
C PHE A 139 0.23 9.00 -17.04
N ALA A 140 0.06 8.16 -16.01
CA ALA A 140 0.87 8.23 -14.78
C ALA A 140 2.38 8.03 -15.04
N ALA A 141 2.74 7.22 -16.04
CA ALA A 141 4.13 7.01 -16.43
C ALA A 141 4.79 8.25 -17.06
N ARG A 142 4.04 9.29 -17.46
CA ARG A 142 4.64 10.58 -17.85
C ARG A 142 5.33 11.26 -16.67
N LEU A 143 4.80 11.07 -15.46
CA LEU A 143 5.38 11.58 -14.22
C LEU A 143 6.39 10.62 -13.60
N PHE A 144 6.07 9.32 -13.53
CA PHE A 144 6.90 8.32 -12.82
C PHE A 144 7.78 7.47 -13.74
N GLY A 145 7.83 7.78 -15.03
CA GLY A 145 8.71 7.13 -15.99
C GLY A 145 10.17 7.50 -15.75
N ILE A 146 11.08 6.66 -16.23
CA ILE A 146 12.52 6.77 -15.93
C ILE A 146 13.12 8.10 -16.38
N ASP A 147 12.70 8.64 -17.52
CA ASP A 147 13.19 9.92 -18.03
C ASP A 147 12.75 11.08 -17.13
N SER A 148 11.46 11.14 -16.76
CA SER A 148 10.95 12.16 -15.83
C SER A 148 11.59 12.04 -14.44
N LEU A 149 11.81 10.80 -13.97
CA LEU A 149 12.54 10.56 -12.73
C LEU A 149 13.96 11.09 -12.79
N ARG A 150 14.73 10.74 -13.83
CA ARG A 150 16.13 11.13 -13.99
C ARG A 150 16.29 12.64 -14.19
N ASP A 151 15.51 13.21 -15.10
CA ASP A 151 15.77 14.55 -15.64
C ASP A 151 15.08 15.66 -14.84
N VAL A 152 14.04 15.31 -14.05
CA VAL A 152 13.21 16.30 -13.35
C VAL A 152 13.09 15.97 -11.86
N LEU A 153 12.50 14.83 -11.51
CA LEU A 153 12.14 14.56 -10.11
C LEU A 153 13.36 14.30 -9.23
N PHE A 154 14.45 13.73 -9.75
CA PHE A 154 15.62 13.36 -8.95
C PHE A 154 16.19 14.54 -8.14
N ALA A 155 16.47 15.66 -8.81
CA ALA A 155 16.99 16.86 -8.17
C ALA A 155 15.97 17.52 -7.22
N GLU A 156 14.68 17.51 -7.60
CA GLU A 156 13.61 18.07 -6.74
C GLU A 156 13.44 17.24 -5.45
N MET A 157 13.55 15.92 -5.54
CA MET A 157 13.47 14.98 -4.41
C MET A 157 14.68 15.15 -3.47
N GLU A 158 15.89 15.25 -4.01
CA GLU A 158 17.10 15.51 -3.23
C GLU A 158 17.01 16.85 -2.47
N HIS A 159 16.56 17.90 -3.17
CA HIS A 159 16.37 19.20 -2.55
C HIS A 159 15.36 19.14 -1.40
N SER A 160 14.22 18.46 -1.62
CA SER A 160 13.19 18.27 -0.61
C SER A 160 13.72 17.53 0.63
N VAL A 161 14.45 16.43 0.43
CA VAL A 161 15.08 15.65 1.51
C VAL A 161 16.08 16.48 2.30
N THR A 162 16.98 17.19 1.60
CA THR A 162 18.03 17.99 2.23
C THR A 162 17.47 19.11 3.09
N GLN A 163 16.49 19.86 2.56
CA GLN A 163 15.83 20.95 3.30
C GLN A 163 15.09 20.44 4.53
N ASN A 164 14.37 19.32 4.40
CA ASN A 164 13.58 18.79 5.50
C ASN A 164 14.46 18.18 6.60
N LEU A 165 15.51 17.43 6.26
CA LEU A 165 16.46 16.93 7.26
C LEU A 165 17.15 18.07 8.03
N ALA A 166 17.52 19.16 7.34
CA ALA A 166 18.08 20.33 7.99
C ALA A 166 17.10 21.00 8.95
N ALA A 167 15.82 21.13 8.55
CA ALA A 167 14.78 21.65 9.43
C ALA A 167 14.50 20.72 10.63
N TRP A 168 14.48 19.40 10.42
CA TRP A 168 14.24 18.44 11.51
C TRP A 168 15.39 18.39 12.51
N ALA A 169 16.62 18.72 12.10
CA ALA A 169 17.77 18.84 12.99
C ALA A 169 17.65 20.02 13.97
N THR A 170 16.79 21.01 13.69
CA THR A 170 16.51 22.12 14.63
C THR A 170 15.39 21.79 15.61
N GLU A 171 14.66 20.71 15.39
CA GLU A 171 13.58 20.25 16.26
C GLU A 171 14.12 19.32 17.37
N PRO A 172 13.53 19.31 18.57
CA PRO A 172 13.97 18.42 19.65
C PRO A 172 13.78 16.94 19.28
N PHE A 173 12.72 16.62 18.53
CA PHE A 173 12.47 15.33 17.91
C PHE A 173 11.35 15.44 16.89
N ILE A 174 11.27 14.46 15.98
CA ILE A 174 10.20 14.31 14.99
C ILE A 174 9.52 12.94 15.15
N GLU A 175 8.26 12.81 14.72
CA GLU A 175 7.66 11.50 14.44
C GLU A 175 7.99 11.15 12.98
N VAL A 176 8.70 10.05 12.75
CA VAL A 176 9.33 9.74 11.46
C VAL A 176 8.28 9.60 10.34
N LYS A 177 7.18 8.89 10.59
CA LYS A 177 6.16 8.65 9.56
C LYS A 177 5.52 9.97 9.11
N ASP A 178 5.08 10.81 10.05
CA ASP A 178 4.40 12.08 9.77
C ASP A 178 5.35 13.11 9.12
N ALA A 179 6.60 13.18 9.58
CA ALA A 179 7.60 14.08 9.02
C ALA A 179 7.92 13.72 7.56
N VAL A 180 8.21 12.44 7.27
CA VAL A 180 8.46 11.95 5.92
C VAL A 180 7.22 12.09 5.04
N ALA A 181 6.03 11.76 5.56
CA ALA A 181 4.77 11.94 4.85
C ALA A 181 4.55 13.41 4.44
N THR A 182 4.81 14.35 5.34
CA THR A 182 4.68 15.79 5.08
C THR A 182 5.68 16.26 4.03
N MET A 183 6.96 15.86 4.14
CA MET A 183 7.99 16.19 3.16
C MET A 183 7.60 15.76 1.74
N ILE A 184 7.23 14.49 1.57
CA ILE A 184 6.87 13.94 0.25
C ILE A 184 5.57 14.56 -0.26
N PHE A 185 4.58 14.76 0.61
CA PHE A 185 3.31 15.36 0.22
C PHE A 185 3.47 16.82 -0.20
N ASP A 186 4.25 17.63 0.52
CA ASP A 186 4.49 19.03 0.16
C ASP A 186 5.18 19.13 -1.21
N HIS A 187 6.19 18.30 -1.47
CA HIS A 187 6.85 18.22 -2.76
C HIS A 187 5.88 17.78 -3.88
N MET A 188 5.18 16.68 -3.69
CA MET A 188 4.31 16.11 -4.73
C MET A 188 3.02 16.92 -4.93
N ALA A 189 2.49 17.60 -3.92
CA ALA A 189 1.37 18.52 -4.08
C ALA A 189 1.77 19.74 -4.92
N LYS A 190 2.99 20.26 -4.74
CA LYS A 190 3.53 21.30 -5.63
C LYS A 190 3.67 20.77 -7.06
N LYS A 191 4.24 19.57 -7.24
CA LYS A 191 4.48 19.00 -8.58
C LYS A 191 3.20 18.60 -9.32
N LEU A 192 2.23 18.05 -8.60
CA LEU A 192 1.00 17.53 -9.18
C LEU A 192 -0.06 18.61 -9.41
N ILE A 193 -0.21 19.55 -8.47
CA ILE A 193 -1.35 20.49 -8.44
C ILE A 193 -0.95 21.94 -8.12
N GLY A 194 0.34 22.24 -8.06
CA GLY A 194 0.83 23.61 -7.84
C GLY A 194 0.62 24.14 -6.42
N PHE A 195 0.32 23.28 -5.45
CA PHE A 195 0.06 23.71 -4.08
C PHE A 195 1.37 23.93 -3.30
N GLY A 196 1.53 25.14 -2.74
CA GLY A 196 2.59 25.43 -1.77
C GLY A 196 2.31 24.85 -0.37
N PRO A 197 3.29 24.90 0.55
CA PRO A 197 3.26 24.22 1.85
C PRO A 197 2.01 24.44 2.70
N ASP A 198 1.48 25.67 2.75
CA ASP A 198 0.29 25.96 3.57
C ASP A 198 -0.97 25.28 3.03
N LYS A 199 -1.13 25.23 1.70
CA LYS A 199 -2.27 24.58 1.06
C LYS A 199 -2.12 23.06 1.08
N SER A 200 -0.90 22.55 0.84
CA SER A 200 -0.61 21.12 0.86
C SER A 200 -0.84 20.53 2.26
N ARG A 201 -0.35 21.17 3.33
CA ARG A 201 -0.55 20.67 4.70
C ARG A 201 -2.03 20.64 5.11
N LYS A 202 -2.81 21.63 4.69
CA LYS A 202 -4.28 21.62 4.89
C LYS A 202 -4.94 20.48 4.11
N LEU A 203 -4.48 20.22 2.89
CA LEU A 203 -4.98 19.12 2.07
C LEU A 203 -4.62 17.75 2.64
N ARG A 204 -3.38 17.57 3.14
CA ARG A 204 -2.88 16.31 3.74
C ARG A 204 -3.75 15.83 4.90
N LYS A 205 -4.24 16.74 5.76
CA LYS A 205 -5.14 16.38 6.87
C LYS A 205 -6.40 15.61 6.41
N ASN A 206 -6.87 15.86 5.19
CA ASN A 206 -7.99 15.10 4.62
C ASN A 206 -7.58 13.66 4.26
N PHE A 207 -6.31 13.43 3.93
CA PHE A 207 -5.76 12.10 3.67
C PHE A 207 -5.44 11.30 4.95
N ASP A 208 -5.19 11.95 6.10
CA ASP A 208 -4.95 11.20 7.34
C ASP A 208 -6.23 10.48 7.79
N ALA A 209 -7.37 11.18 7.77
CA ALA A 209 -8.68 10.58 8.01
C ALA A 209 -9.01 9.50 6.98
N PHE A 210 -8.63 9.74 5.72
CA PHE A 210 -8.78 8.79 4.63
C PHE A 210 -8.05 7.47 4.90
N PHE A 211 -6.77 7.53 5.26
CA PHE A 211 -5.95 6.35 5.52
C PHE A 211 -6.50 5.54 6.70
N GLN A 212 -6.82 6.20 7.81
CA GLN A 212 -7.32 5.55 9.01
C GLN A 212 -8.63 4.77 8.76
N GLY A 213 -9.52 5.29 7.91
CA GLY A 213 -10.75 4.57 7.58
C GLY A 213 -10.56 3.39 6.63
N MET A 214 -9.58 3.44 5.72
CA MET A 214 -9.29 2.33 4.79
C MET A 214 -8.95 1.03 5.51
N VAL A 215 -8.27 1.13 6.65
CA VAL A 215 -7.83 -0.03 7.45
C VAL A 215 -8.79 -0.35 8.61
N SER A 216 -9.93 0.34 8.67
CA SER A 216 -10.94 0.17 9.72
C SER A 216 -12.11 -0.70 9.26
N PHE A 217 -12.90 -1.20 10.23
CA PHE A 217 -14.15 -1.89 9.90
C PHE A 217 -15.13 -0.90 9.23
N PRO A 218 -15.76 -1.25 8.09
CA PRO A 218 -16.51 -0.32 7.26
C PRO A 218 -17.92 -0.01 7.79
N LEU A 219 -18.02 0.49 9.02
CA LEU A 219 -19.28 0.91 9.62
C LEU A 219 -19.50 2.40 9.37
N TYR A 220 -20.45 2.75 8.50
CA TYR A 220 -20.76 4.16 8.19
C TYR A 220 -21.72 4.76 9.22
N PHE A 221 -21.18 5.16 10.37
CA PHE A 221 -21.93 5.83 11.43
C PHE A 221 -21.16 7.03 12.01
N PRO A 222 -21.79 8.19 12.30
CA PRO A 222 -21.11 9.34 12.87
C PRO A 222 -20.27 8.98 14.11
N GLY A 223 -19.02 9.44 14.16
CA GLY A 223 -18.07 9.11 15.23
C GLY A 223 -17.17 7.89 14.95
N THR A 224 -17.47 7.09 13.92
CA THR A 224 -16.57 6.01 13.48
C THR A 224 -15.42 6.53 12.60
N THR A 225 -14.30 5.80 12.59
CA THR A 225 -13.16 6.09 11.71
C THR A 225 -13.56 6.05 10.23
N PHE A 226 -14.41 5.10 9.85
CA PHE A 226 -14.90 4.98 8.48
C PHE A 226 -15.77 6.17 8.06
N TYR A 227 -16.61 6.70 8.95
CA TYR A 227 -17.35 7.94 8.66
C TYR A 227 -16.40 9.13 8.45
N GLY A 228 -15.42 9.32 9.34
CA GLY A 228 -14.42 10.40 9.20
C GLY A 228 -13.65 10.33 7.89
N CYS A 229 -13.30 9.12 7.46
CA CYS A 229 -12.65 8.82 6.19
C CYS A 229 -13.46 9.25 4.96
N ILE A 230 -14.76 8.91 4.93
CA ILE A 230 -15.67 9.35 3.86
C ILE A 230 -15.81 10.88 3.83
N GLN A 231 -15.85 11.54 5.00
CA GLN A 231 -15.89 13.01 5.06
C GLN A 231 -14.58 13.65 4.58
N GLY A 232 -13.42 13.11 4.97
CA GLY A 232 -12.11 13.55 4.50
C GLY A 232 -12.00 13.47 2.99
N ARG A 233 -12.44 12.35 2.40
CA ARG A 233 -12.52 12.21 0.95
C ARG A 233 -13.41 13.26 0.29
N LYS A 234 -14.62 13.49 0.81
CA LYS A 234 -15.53 14.49 0.20
C LYS A 234 -14.88 15.87 0.15
N LYS A 235 -14.20 16.27 1.23
CA LYS A 235 -13.45 17.53 1.29
C LYS A 235 -12.32 17.56 0.25
N LEU A 236 -11.52 16.51 0.18
CA LEU A 236 -10.45 16.35 -0.81
C LEU A 236 -10.99 16.47 -2.25
N GLN A 237 -12.05 15.73 -2.58
CA GLN A 237 -12.65 15.77 -3.91
C GLN A 237 -13.19 17.16 -4.25
N ASN A 238 -13.79 17.87 -3.30
CA ASN A 238 -14.27 19.23 -3.54
C ASN A 238 -13.11 20.18 -3.86
N VAL A 239 -12.03 20.15 -3.07
CA VAL A 239 -10.84 20.98 -3.31
C VAL A 239 -10.25 20.72 -4.71
N LEU A 240 -10.13 19.45 -5.10
CA LEU A 240 -9.59 19.09 -6.41
C LEU A 240 -10.54 19.43 -7.56
N LYS A 241 -11.86 19.30 -7.37
CA LYS A 241 -12.87 19.73 -8.34
C LYS A 241 -12.83 21.23 -8.57
N ASP A 242 -12.77 22.00 -7.49
CA ASP A 242 -12.73 23.46 -7.56
C ASP A 242 -11.46 23.93 -8.27
N LEU A 243 -10.32 23.31 -7.94
CA LEU A 243 -9.05 23.57 -8.62
C LEU A 243 -9.13 23.20 -10.12
N LEU A 244 -9.67 22.03 -10.47
CA LEU A 244 -9.80 21.63 -11.86
C LEU A 244 -10.68 22.60 -12.65
N LYS A 245 -11.80 23.04 -12.08
CA LYS A 245 -12.69 24.04 -12.68
C LYS A 245 -12.00 25.38 -12.90
N GLU A 246 -11.22 25.84 -11.90
CA GLU A 246 -10.39 27.05 -12.03
C GLU A 246 -9.46 26.93 -13.24
N ARG A 247 -8.69 25.83 -13.34
CA ARG A 247 -7.77 25.60 -14.47
C ARG A 247 -8.46 25.48 -15.82
N LEU A 248 -9.65 24.86 -15.86
CA LEU A 248 -10.45 24.77 -17.07
C LEU A 248 -11.00 26.13 -17.52
N SER A 249 -11.26 27.05 -16.59
CA SER A 249 -11.77 28.40 -16.86
C SER A 249 -10.69 29.40 -17.34
N THR A 250 -9.41 29.13 -17.07
CA THR A 250 -8.28 29.97 -17.49
C THR A 250 -7.27 29.21 -18.37
N PRO A 251 -7.65 28.81 -19.61
CA PRO A 251 -6.83 27.95 -20.48
C PRO A 251 -5.41 28.41 -20.75
N GLN A 252 -5.21 29.72 -20.81
CA GLN A 252 -3.96 30.33 -21.25
C GLN A 252 -2.92 30.38 -20.13
N MET A 253 -3.34 30.19 -18.88
CA MET A 253 -2.46 30.23 -17.71
C MET A 253 -1.90 28.85 -17.42
N ARG A 254 -0.62 28.66 -17.74
CA ARG A 254 0.17 27.47 -17.37
C ARG A 254 0.81 27.68 -16.00
N HIS A 255 0.82 26.62 -15.22
CA HIS A 255 1.40 26.58 -13.88
C HIS A 255 2.66 25.71 -13.82
N GLY A 256 2.92 24.91 -14.85
CA GLY A 256 4.10 24.03 -14.93
C GLY A 256 4.01 22.81 -14.00
N ASP A 257 2.80 22.46 -13.57
CA ASP A 257 2.49 21.28 -12.77
C ASP A 257 1.81 20.20 -13.62
N PHE A 258 1.71 18.99 -13.08
CA PHE A 258 1.11 17.86 -13.81
C PHE A 258 -0.39 18.05 -14.11
N LEU A 259 -1.09 18.91 -13.36
CA LEU A 259 -2.50 19.20 -13.59
C LEU A 259 -2.70 19.92 -14.94
N ASP A 260 -1.70 20.66 -15.42
CA ASP A 260 -1.73 21.24 -16.77
C ASP A 260 -1.83 20.16 -17.86
N GLU A 261 -1.13 19.02 -17.71
CA GLU A 261 -1.24 17.88 -18.65
C GLU A 261 -2.62 17.21 -18.57
N VAL A 262 -3.19 17.10 -17.37
CA VAL A 262 -4.54 16.56 -17.15
C VAL A 262 -5.59 17.45 -17.84
N VAL A 263 -5.43 18.77 -17.75
CA VAL A 263 -6.31 19.74 -18.42
C VAL A 263 -6.20 19.64 -19.95
N ASP A 264 -4.99 19.47 -20.49
CA ASP A 264 -4.79 19.27 -21.93
C ASP A 264 -5.47 17.99 -22.41
N GLU A 265 -5.32 16.91 -21.65
CA GLU A 265 -5.92 15.62 -21.97
C GLU A 265 -7.46 15.71 -21.96
N LEU A 266 -8.05 16.38 -20.98
CA LEU A 266 -9.50 16.64 -20.93
C LEU A 266 -9.98 17.44 -22.15
N ARG A 267 -9.18 18.41 -22.60
CA ARG A 267 -9.51 19.27 -23.75
C ARG A 267 -9.26 18.63 -25.10
N SER A 268 -8.41 17.61 -25.16
CA SER A 268 -8.09 16.89 -26.41
C SER A 268 -9.33 16.30 -27.10
N GLY A 269 -10.44 16.12 -26.36
CA GLY A 269 -11.69 15.59 -26.89
C GLY A 269 -11.63 14.11 -27.26
N THR A 270 -10.55 13.40 -26.88
CA THR A 270 -10.40 11.96 -27.13
C THR A 270 -11.46 11.10 -26.43
N GLY A 271 -12.18 11.67 -25.46
CA GLY A 271 -13.24 11.02 -24.69
C GLY A 271 -12.74 10.02 -23.65
N THR A 272 -11.42 9.86 -23.51
CA THR A 272 -10.82 8.86 -22.60
C THR A 272 -10.81 9.31 -21.15
N MET A 273 -10.74 10.62 -20.90
CA MET A 273 -10.72 11.23 -19.58
C MET A 273 -11.90 12.20 -19.44
N ASN A 274 -12.64 12.12 -18.32
CA ASN A 274 -13.66 13.10 -17.94
C ASN A 274 -13.26 13.81 -16.63
N GLU A 275 -13.96 14.88 -16.23
CA GLU A 275 -13.61 15.65 -15.03
C GLU A 275 -13.57 14.81 -13.73
N LYS A 276 -14.52 13.88 -13.58
CA LYS A 276 -14.58 13.02 -12.39
C LYS A 276 -13.39 12.07 -12.34
N PHE A 277 -13.08 11.44 -13.47
CA PHE A 277 -11.86 10.65 -13.65
C PHE A 277 -10.63 11.48 -13.27
N ALA A 278 -10.49 12.70 -13.80
CA ALA A 278 -9.32 13.54 -13.56
C ALA A 278 -9.12 13.82 -12.07
N VAL A 279 -10.19 14.15 -11.36
CA VAL A 279 -10.16 14.37 -9.90
C VAL A 279 -9.78 13.10 -9.14
N ASP A 280 -10.43 11.97 -9.44
CA ASP A 280 -10.16 10.69 -8.79
C ASP A 280 -8.71 10.21 -9.08
N PHE A 281 -8.21 10.44 -10.28
CA PHE A 281 -6.86 10.12 -10.71
C PHE A 281 -5.81 10.95 -9.97
N VAL A 282 -5.96 12.28 -9.93
CA VAL A 282 -5.04 13.17 -9.19
C VAL A 282 -5.04 12.86 -7.70
N ALA A 283 -6.22 12.60 -7.11
CA ALA A 283 -6.33 12.18 -5.70
C ALA A 283 -5.56 10.87 -5.43
N ALA A 284 -5.71 9.87 -6.32
CA ALA A 284 -5.02 8.60 -6.19
C ALA A 284 -3.49 8.74 -6.35
N LEU A 285 -3.01 9.59 -7.26
CA LEU A 285 -1.58 9.88 -7.40
C LEU A 285 -1.03 10.55 -6.15
N LEU A 286 -1.70 11.59 -5.64
CA LEU A 286 -1.31 12.26 -4.40
C LEU A 286 -1.24 11.29 -3.22
N PHE A 287 -2.21 10.40 -3.06
CA PHE A 287 -2.17 9.40 -2.00
C PHE A 287 -1.00 8.43 -2.14
N GLY A 288 -0.81 7.91 -3.36
CA GLY A 288 0.16 6.86 -3.65
C GLY A 288 1.62 7.29 -3.43
N THR A 289 1.92 8.59 -3.54
CA THR A 289 3.29 9.10 -3.44
C THR A 289 3.83 9.15 -2.02
N PHE A 290 3.02 9.49 -1.01
CA PHE A 290 3.56 9.71 0.35
C PHE A 290 3.21 8.58 1.34
N ALA A 291 2.02 8.00 1.27
CA ALA A 291 1.51 7.13 2.35
C ALA A 291 2.32 5.83 2.51
N THR A 292 2.71 5.24 1.38
CA THR A 292 3.48 3.99 1.33
C THR A 292 4.94 4.21 1.70
N ILE A 293 5.58 5.24 1.13
CA ILE A 293 6.99 5.54 1.36
C ILE A 293 7.23 5.99 2.80
N SER A 294 6.39 6.85 3.36
CA SER A 294 6.48 7.28 4.77
C SER A 294 6.40 6.10 5.74
N SER A 295 5.49 5.15 5.50
CA SER A 295 5.38 3.94 6.29
C SER A 295 6.62 3.04 6.15
N ALA A 296 7.13 2.87 4.93
CA ALA A 296 8.35 2.10 4.67
C ALA A 296 9.59 2.72 5.34
N LEU A 297 9.76 4.04 5.25
CA LEU A 297 10.88 4.76 5.88
C LEU A 297 10.78 4.79 7.40
N ALA A 298 9.58 4.88 7.98
CA ALA A 298 9.43 4.74 9.44
C ALA A 298 9.91 3.36 9.93
N VAL A 299 9.53 2.29 9.23
CA VAL A 299 10.04 0.94 9.51
C VAL A 299 11.55 0.88 9.27
N GLY A 300 12.03 1.41 8.15
CA GLY A 300 13.45 1.44 7.81
C GLY A 300 14.30 2.13 8.87
N MET A 301 13.85 3.29 9.37
CA MET A 301 14.55 4.02 10.42
C MET A 301 14.60 3.26 11.74
N LYS A 302 13.53 2.54 12.11
CA LYS A 302 13.56 1.66 13.28
C LYS A 302 14.58 0.54 13.09
N LEU A 303 14.52 -0.15 11.95
CA LEU A 303 15.44 -1.25 11.64
C LEU A 303 16.90 -0.79 11.60
N LEU A 304 17.20 0.36 11.01
CA LEU A 304 18.55 0.93 11.00
C LEU A 304 19.06 1.28 12.41
N SER A 305 18.17 1.73 13.29
CA SER A 305 18.52 2.05 14.68
C SER A 305 18.90 0.79 15.47
N ASP A 306 18.24 -0.34 15.17
CA ASP A 306 18.54 -1.64 15.77
C ASP A 306 19.77 -2.34 15.14
N HIS A 307 20.26 -1.87 13.98
CA HIS A 307 21.31 -2.53 13.20
C HIS A 307 22.44 -1.55 12.83
N PRO A 308 23.27 -1.11 13.79
CA PRO A 308 24.32 -0.12 13.56
C PRO A 308 25.37 -0.58 12.53
N ASN A 309 25.58 -1.88 12.38
CA ASN A 309 26.45 -2.45 11.33
C ASN A 309 25.94 -2.14 9.91
N VAL A 310 24.63 -2.14 9.68
CA VAL A 310 24.04 -1.73 8.38
C VAL A 310 24.28 -0.25 8.14
N VAL A 311 24.11 0.58 9.18
CA VAL A 311 24.36 2.03 9.10
C VAL A 311 25.82 2.30 8.75
N GLU A 312 26.75 1.55 9.33
CA GLU A 312 28.18 1.72 9.05
C GLU A 312 28.52 1.37 7.59
N SER A 313 28.03 0.23 7.07
CA SER A 313 28.24 -0.11 5.66
C SER A 313 27.57 0.86 4.68
N LEU A 314 26.44 1.49 5.05
CA LEU A 314 25.85 2.58 4.26
C LEU A 314 26.76 3.81 4.24
N LYS A 315 27.35 4.18 5.37
CA LYS A 315 28.31 5.29 5.43
C LYS A 315 29.54 4.99 4.59
N GLU A 316 30.13 3.80 4.71
CA GLU A 316 31.29 3.39 3.92
C GLU A 316 31.02 3.53 2.41
N GLU A 317 29.85 3.05 1.93
CA GLU A 317 29.44 3.20 0.53
C GLU A 317 29.37 4.67 0.11
N HIS A 318 28.69 5.51 0.89
CA HIS A 318 28.48 6.90 0.49
C HIS A 318 29.72 7.78 0.69
N GLU A 319 30.56 7.52 1.69
CA GLU A 319 31.86 8.18 1.85
C GLU A 319 32.80 7.83 0.70
N ALA A 320 32.76 6.58 0.19
CA ALA A 320 33.52 6.19 -0.99
C ALA A 320 33.02 6.89 -2.27
N ILE A 321 31.70 7.13 -2.40
CA ILE A 321 31.13 7.92 -3.50
C ILE A 321 31.61 9.37 -3.39
N LEU A 322 31.50 9.99 -2.21
CA LEU A 322 31.90 11.38 -1.99
C LEU A 322 33.40 11.60 -2.22
N LYS A 323 34.27 10.68 -1.79
CA LYS A 323 35.73 10.76 -1.99
C LYS A 323 36.15 10.72 -3.46
N LYS A 324 35.31 10.15 -4.35
CA LYS A 324 35.56 10.12 -5.80
C LYS A 324 35.14 11.41 -6.51
N ARG A 325 34.50 12.36 -5.81
CA ARG A 325 34.11 13.65 -6.40
C ARG A 325 35.34 14.54 -6.53
N GLU A 326 35.66 14.90 -7.77
CA GLU A 326 36.74 15.83 -8.08
C GLU A 326 36.26 17.28 -8.17
N ASP A 327 34.95 17.49 -8.32
CA ASP A 327 34.31 18.76 -8.70
C ASP A 327 33.71 19.55 -7.53
N GLY A 328 33.84 19.06 -6.28
CA GLY A 328 33.31 19.73 -5.09
C GLY A 328 31.78 19.88 -5.07
N ARG A 329 31.05 19.16 -5.94
CA ARG A 329 29.60 19.25 -6.02
C ARG A 329 28.92 18.72 -4.77
N THR A 330 27.80 19.33 -4.42
CA THR A 330 26.97 18.92 -3.27
C THR A 330 25.93 17.87 -3.65
N GLY A 331 25.29 18.01 -4.82
CA GLY A 331 24.20 17.15 -5.27
C GLY A 331 24.62 15.72 -5.69
N ILE A 332 23.73 14.76 -5.51
CA ILE A 332 23.85 13.38 -6.01
C ILE A 332 23.65 13.40 -7.53
N THR A 333 24.45 12.64 -8.26
CA THR A 333 24.19 12.41 -9.71
C THR A 333 23.44 11.11 -9.96
N TRP A 334 22.79 11.01 -11.12
CA TRP A 334 22.11 9.78 -11.54
C TRP A 334 23.07 8.58 -11.61
N ASP A 335 24.33 8.79 -12.03
CA ASP A 335 25.34 7.74 -12.09
C ASP A 335 25.81 7.32 -10.69
N GLU A 336 25.95 8.27 -9.76
CA GLU A 336 26.20 7.95 -8.35
C GLU A 336 25.06 7.12 -7.77
N TYR A 337 23.79 7.50 -8.00
CA TYR A 337 22.62 6.72 -7.57
C TYR A 337 22.67 5.27 -8.08
N LYS A 338 22.96 5.08 -9.37
CA LYS A 338 23.09 3.72 -9.95
C LYS A 338 24.23 2.92 -9.32
N SER A 339 25.23 3.56 -8.74
CA SER A 339 26.37 2.91 -8.09
C SER A 339 26.10 2.48 -6.63
N MET A 340 25.01 2.96 -6.00
CA MET A 340 24.65 2.70 -4.60
C MET A 340 24.13 1.27 -4.37
N THR A 341 25.03 0.30 -4.51
CA THR A 341 24.72 -1.13 -4.52
C THR A 341 24.18 -1.61 -3.17
N PHE A 342 24.85 -1.27 -2.07
CA PHE A 342 24.42 -1.63 -0.72
C PHE A 342 23.14 -0.88 -0.32
N THR A 343 23.00 0.39 -0.70
CA THR A 343 21.75 1.15 -0.50
C THR A 343 20.56 0.50 -1.21
N ALA A 344 20.75 -0.04 -2.41
CA ALA A 344 19.70 -0.78 -3.11
C ALA A 344 19.31 -2.07 -2.36
N GLN A 345 20.27 -2.76 -1.74
CA GLN A 345 20.03 -3.94 -0.91
C GLN A 345 19.29 -3.60 0.38
N VAL A 346 19.68 -2.52 1.04
CA VAL A 346 18.99 -1.97 2.21
C VAL A 346 17.56 -1.59 1.85
N THR A 347 17.37 -0.88 0.74
CA THR A 347 16.04 -0.49 0.24
C THR A 347 15.17 -1.72 -0.02
N ASN A 348 15.70 -2.75 -0.67
CA ASN A 348 14.98 -4.00 -0.91
C ASN A 348 14.57 -4.68 0.40
N GLU A 349 15.46 -4.70 1.40
CA GLU A 349 15.17 -5.32 2.69
C GLU A 349 14.13 -4.53 3.51
N ILE A 350 14.16 -3.19 3.45
CA ILE A 350 13.13 -2.32 4.06
C ILE A 350 11.76 -2.62 3.46
N VAL A 351 11.63 -2.66 2.14
CA VAL A 351 10.33 -2.93 1.50
C VAL A 351 9.90 -4.39 1.64
N ARG A 352 10.85 -5.34 1.77
CA ARG A 352 10.57 -6.76 2.09
C ARG A 352 9.93 -6.91 3.46
N ILE A 353 10.44 -6.24 4.48
CA ILE A 353 9.97 -6.38 5.87
C ILE A 353 8.71 -5.54 6.12
N SER A 354 8.70 -4.28 5.67
CA SER A 354 7.60 -3.35 5.94
C SER A 354 6.25 -3.88 5.44
N ASN A 355 6.20 -4.44 4.23
CA ASN A 355 4.97 -4.92 3.58
C ASN A 355 3.80 -3.95 3.78
N VAL A 356 3.94 -2.73 3.25
CA VAL A 356 2.97 -1.63 3.40
C VAL A 356 1.60 -1.91 2.75
N SER A 357 1.44 -3.03 2.03
CA SER A 357 0.18 -3.44 1.45
C SER A 357 -0.50 -4.52 2.30
N PRO A 358 -1.78 -4.36 2.66
CA PRO A 358 -2.50 -5.32 3.50
C PRO A 358 -2.78 -6.67 2.81
N GLY A 359 -2.62 -6.71 1.49
CA GLY A 359 -2.98 -7.80 0.61
C GLY A 359 -3.36 -7.23 -0.76
N ILE A 360 -3.13 -8.01 -1.81
CA ILE A 360 -3.49 -7.62 -3.18
C ILE A 360 -4.70 -8.44 -3.61
N PHE A 361 -5.82 -7.75 -3.80
CA PHE A 361 -7.11 -8.39 -4.03
C PHE A 361 -7.45 -8.50 -5.51
N ARG A 362 -8.05 -9.63 -5.86
CA ARG A 362 -8.57 -9.96 -7.18
C ARG A 362 -9.95 -10.58 -7.08
N LYS A 363 -10.72 -10.51 -8.15
CA LYS A 363 -11.96 -11.27 -8.33
C LYS A 363 -11.80 -12.24 -9.48
N ALA A 364 -12.15 -13.50 -9.27
CA ALA A 364 -12.18 -14.52 -10.31
C ALA A 364 -13.32 -14.22 -11.29
N LEU A 365 -13.01 -14.22 -12.59
CA LEU A 365 -13.97 -13.97 -13.68
C LEU A 365 -14.67 -15.26 -14.11
N THR A 366 -13.99 -16.38 -13.97
CA THR A 366 -14.45 -17.74 -14.28
C THR A 366 -14.09 -18.68 -13.13
N ASP A 367 -14.57 -19.92 -13.16
CA ASP A 367 -14.05 -20.96 -12.28
C ASP A 367 -12.60 -21.27 -12.67
N VAL A 368 -11.67 -21.12 -11.72
CA VAL A 368 -10.22 -21.26 -11.99
C VAL A 368 -9.65 -22.45 -11.22
N PRO A 369 -9.21 -23.53 -11.90
CA PRO A 369 -8.53 -24.65 -11.25
C PRO A 369 -7.10 -24.25 -10.84
N VAL A 370 -6.74 -24.45 -9.58
CA VAL A 370 -5.42 -24.13 -9.00
C VAL A 370 -5.05 -25.18 -7.97
N LYS A 371 -3.89 -25.85 -8.15
CA LYS A 371 -3.30 -26.80 -7.18
C LYS A 371 -4.30 -27.88 -6.68
N GLY A 372 -5.17 -28.39 -7.57
CA GLY A 372 -6.17 -29.41 -7.22
C GLY A 372 -7.41 -28.89 -6.49
N TYR A 373 -7.60 -27.57 -6.46
CA TYR A 373 -8.78 -26.86 -6.00
C TYR A 373 -9.36 -26.00 -7.12
N THR A 374 -10.55 -25.44 -6.89
CA THR A 374 -11.19 -24.46 -7.77
C THR A 374 -11.45 -23.18 -7.00
N ILE A 375 -11.05 -22.04 -7.58
CA ILE A 375 -11.48 -20.71 -7.16
C ILE A 375 -12.73 -20.37 -7.98
N PRO A 376 -13.94 -20.34 -7.37
CA PRO A 376 -15.15 -20.15 -8.16
C PRO A 376 -15.26 -18.75 -8.76
N ALA A 377 -15.96 -18.64 -9.88
CA ALA A 377 -16.32 -17.37 -10.50
C ALA A 377 -16.99 -16.45 -9.48
N GLY A 378 -16.58 -15.19 -9.45
CA GLY A 378 -17.09 -14.18 -8.55
C GLY A 378 -16.48 -14.19 -7.15
N TRP A 379 -15.72 -15.22 -6.76
CA TRP A 379 -14.99 -15.22 -5.50
C TRP A 379 -13.82 -14.26 -5.54
N LEU A 380 -13.46 -13.75 -4.37
CA LEU A 380 -12.26 -12.94 -4.21
C LEU A 380 -11.04 -13.83 -4.00
N VAL A 381 -9.88 -13.32 -4.40
CA VAL A 381 -8.59 -13.90 -4.09
C VAL A 381 -7.72 -12.81 -3.47
N MET A 382 -7.13 -13.10 -2.32
CA MET A 382 -6.19 -12.22 -1.64
C MET A 382 -4.79 -12.82 -1.74
N ILE A 383 -3.93 -12.15 -2.49
CA ILE A 383 -2.49 -12.43 -2.56
C ILE A 383 -1.83 -11.77 -1.35
N SER A 384 -1.02 -12.51 -0.60
CA SER A 384 -0.27 -11.98 0.55
C SER A 384 1.24 -11.88 0.25
N PRO A 385 1.76 -10.70 -0.15
CA PRO A 385 3.20 -10.49 -0.29
C PRO A 385 3.97 -10.77 1.00
N MET A 386 3.42 -10.35 2.14
CA MET A 386 4.00 -10.58 3.46
C MET A 386 4.21 -12.06 3.75
N ALA A 387 3.24 -12.93 3.42
CA ALA A 387 3.39 -14.37 3.61
C ALA A 387 4.49 -14.98 2.74
N ILE A 388 4.86 -14.36 1.61
CA ILE A 388 5.97 -14.79 0.77
C ILE A 388 7.30 -14.23 1.32
N HIS A 389 7.33 -12.93 1.60
CA HIS A 389 8.51 -12.22 2.07
C HIS A 389 8.98 -12.69 3.44
N LEU A 390 8.08 -13.13 4.31
CA LEU A 390 8.38 -13.62 5.65
C LEU A 390 8.42 -15.16 5.74
N ASN A 391 8.45 -15.86 4.59
CA ASN A 391 8.48 -17.32 4.58
C ASN A 391 9.91 -17.85 4.81
N PRO A 392 10.16 -18.64 5.87
CA PRO A 392 11.48 -19.19 6.16
C PRO A 392 11.97 -20.20 5.11
N GLU A 393 11.09 -20.79 4.30
CA GLU A 393 11.49 -21.64 3.17
C GLU A 393 11.98 -20.84 1.95
N LEU A 394 11.68 -19.54 1.87
CA LEU A 394 12.06 -18.68 0.75
C LEU A 394 13.15 -17.66 1.13
N TYR A 395 13.15 -17.24 2.39
CA TYR A 395 14.10 -16.28 2.94
C TYR A 395 14.64 -16.85 4.27
N GLU A 396 15.93 -17.14 4.31
CA GLU A 396 16.65 -17.54 5.53
C GLU A 396 16.54 -16.43 6.60
N ASP A 397 16.18 -16.80 7.82
CA ASP A 397 15.88 -15.89 8.93
C ASP A 397 15.02 -14.70 8.49
N PRO A 398 13.75 -14.94 8.09
CA PRO A 398 12.95 -13.97 7.35
C PRO A 398 12.60 -12.72 8.16
N LEU A 399 12.65 -12.79 9.50
CA LEU A 399 12.38 -11.66 10.39
C LEU A 399 13.62 -10.80 10.67
N THR A 400 14.81 -11.31 10.38
CA THR A 400 16.06 -10.57 10.55
C THR A 400 16.22 -9.55 9.43
N PHE A 401 16.53 -8.31 9.80
CA PHE A 401 16.89 -7.27 8.84
C PHE A 401 18.32 -7.51 8.34
N ASN A 402 18.42 -8.15 7.19
CA ASN A 402 19.71 -8.54 6.62
C ASN A 402 19.81 -8.10 5.15
N PRO A 403 20.33 -6.90 4.87
CA PRO A 403 20.58 -6.44 3.50
C PRO A 403 21.57 -7.32 2.72
N TRP A 404 22.53 -7.97 3.39
CA TRP A 404 23.53 -8.82 2.72
C TRP A 404 22.93 -10.06 2.05
N ARG A 405 21.68 -10.45 2.38
CA ARG A 405 20.99 -11.53 1.66
C ARG A 405 20.83 -11.27 0.16
N TRP A 406 20.88 -10.00 -0.25
CA TRP A 406 20.75 -9.58 -1.64
C TRP A 406 22.10 -9.58 -2.39
N GLN A 407 23.22 -9.85 -1.72
CA GLN A 407 24.57 -9.92 -2.31
C GLN A 407 24.89 -11.28 -2.92
N ASP A 408 24.28 -12.35 -2.41
CA ASP A 408 24.54 -13.71 -2.89
C ASP A 408 23.94 -13.91 -4.29
N GLU A 409 24.78 -13.74 -5.31
CA GLU A 409 24.41 -13.89 -6.72
C GLU A 409 23.86 -15.29 -7.03
N SER A 410 24.24 -16.33 -6.27
CA SER A 410 23.71 -17.69 -6.46
C SER A 410 22.24 -17.81 -6.06
N LYS A 411 21.80 -17.04 -5.07
CA LYS A 411 20.42 -17.02 -4.55
C LYS A 411 19.56 -15.91 -5.18
N LYS A 412 20.18 -14.88 -5.76
CA LYS A 412 19.53 -13.65 -6.25
C LYS A 412 18.35 -13.90 -7.17
N SER A 413 18.48 -14.79 -8.16
CA SER A 413 17.39 -15.12 -9.09
C SER A 413 16.15 -15.66 -8.36
N THR A 414 16.37 -16.56 -7.40
CA THR A 414 15.30 -17.16 -6.57
C THR A 414 14.66 -16.13 -5.65
N LEU A 415 15.46 -15.27 -5.01
CA LEU A 415 14.96 -14.19 -4.15
C LEU A 415 14.10 -13.21 -4.96
N LEU A 416 14.62 -12.68 -6.07
CA LEU A 416 13.92 -11.73 -6.92
C LEU A 416 12.62 -12.30 -7.50
N LYS A 417 12.59 -13.59 -7.85
CA LYS A 417 11.39 -14.29 -8.31
C LYS A 417 10.26 -14.29 -7.28
N ASN A 418 10.61 -14.30 -6.00
CA ASN A 418 9.67 -14.31 -4.87
C ASN A 418 9.54 -12.93 -4.20
N PHE A 419 10.14 -11.89 -4.78
CA PHE A 419 10.12 -10.54 -4.26
C PHE A 419 9.03 -9.73 -4.99
N MET A 420 7.96 -9.42 -4.28
CA MET A 420 6.76 -8.75 -4.82
C MET A 420 6.24 -7.58 -3.97
N PRO A 421 7.11 -6.69 -3.43
CA PRO A 421 6.66 -5.56 -2.60
C PRO A 421 5.82 -4.55 -3.39
N PHE A 422 5.98 -4.52 -4.71
CA PHE A 422 5.27 -3.65 -5.64
C PHE A 422 4.21 -4.39 -6.46
N GLY A 423 3.79 -5.58 -6.00
CA GLY A 423 2.90 -6.48 -6.76
C GLY A 423 3.54 -7.01 -8.04
N GLY A 424 2.72 -7.45 -9.00
CA GLY A 424 3.20 -8.04 -10.25
C GLY A 424 2.20 -7.95 -11.40
N GLY A 425 2.66 -8.42 -12.57
CA GLY A 425 1.86 -8.43 -13.80
C GLY A 425 1.61 -7.04 -14.37
N THR A 426 0.50 -6.88 -15.09
CA THR A 426 0.11 -5.61 -15.75
C THR A 426 -0.21 -4.49 -14.76
N ARG A 427 -0.41 -4.83 -13.47
CA ARG A 427 -0.68 -3.90 -12.36
C ARG A 427 0.50 -3.73 -11.41
N HIS A 428 1.71 -4.08 -11.82
CA HIS A 428 2.92 -3.75 -11.07
C HIS A 428 2.95 -2.24 -10.78
N CYS A 429 3.37 -1.81 -9.59
CA CYS A 429 3.32 -0.40 -9.19
C CYS A 429 3.97 0.53 -10.24
N VAL A 430 3.29 1.61 -10.62
CA VAL A 430 3.84 2.61 -11.56
C VAL A 430 4.93 3.48 -10.90
N GLY A 431 4.84 3.68 -9.58
CA GLY A 431 5.80 4.46 -8.79
C GLY A 431 6.87 3.62 -8.09
N ALA A 432 7.14 2.39 -8.55
CA ALA A 432 8.13 1.51 -7.91
C ALA A 432 9.53 2.14 -7.89
N GLU A 433 9.98 2.67 -9.02
CA GLU A 433 11.29 3.32 -9.13
C GLU A 433 11.34 4.66 -8.38
N PHE A 434 10.27 5.46 -8.46
CA PHE A 434 10.11 6.66 -7.62
C PHE A 434 10.31 6.34 -6.13
N SER A 435 9.69 5.26 -5.65
CA SER A 435 9.80 4.85 -4.25
C SER A 435 11.22 4.46 -3.86
N LYS A 436 11.92 3.71 -4.71
CA LYS A 436 13.31 3.30 -4.46
C LYS A 436 14.26 4.49 -4.47
N ILE A 437 14.11 5.40 -5.43
CA ILE A 437 14.91 6.63 -5.51
C ILE A 437 14.67 7.48 -4.26
N GLN A 438 13.41 7.67 -3.84
CA GLN A 438 13.08 8.46 -2.65
C GLN A 438 13.73 7.91 -1.39
N ILE A 439 13.72 6.58 -1.21
CA ILE A 439 14.38 5.91 -0.08
C ILE A 439 15.90 6.05 -0.19
N ALA A 440 16.49 5.82 -1.37
CA ALA A 440 17.94 5.89 -1.56
C ALA A 440 18.49 7.30 -1.30
N ILE A 441 17.85 8.33 -1.86
CA ILE A 441 18.21 9.74 -1.62
C ILE A 441 18.09 10.05 -0.12
N PHE A 442 17.00 9.64 0.52
CA PHE A 442 16.80 9.84 1.96
C PHE A 442 17.93 9.22 2.79
N LEU A 443 18.26 7.96 2.52
CA LEU A 443 19.34 7.24 3.20
C LEU A 443 20.70 7.90 2.97
N HIS A 444 21.01 8.26 1.72
CA HIS A 444 22.25 8.94 1.37
C HIS A 444 22.41 10.24 2.17
N THR A 445 21.43 11.15 2.08
CA THR A 445 21.50 12.46 2.74
C THR A 445 21.55 12.31 4.25
N LEU A 446 20.82 11.33 4.81
CA LEU A 446 20.81 11.04 6.24
C LEU A 446 22.18 10.61 6.73
N VAL A 447 22.77 9.54 6.18
CA VAL A 447 24.00 8.95 6.74
C VAL A 447 25.26 9.77 6.44
N THR A 448 25.24 10.60 5.40
CA THR A 448 26.36 11.50 5.07
C THR A 448 26.40 12.74 5.96
N ASN A 449 25.24 13.29 6.34
CA ASN A 449 25.18 14.59 7.02
C ASN A 449 24.71 14.52 8.48
N TYR A 450 24.08 13.42 8.90
CA TYR A 450 23.40 13.34 10.19
C TYR A 450 23.68 12.02 10.93
N ARG A 451 23.51 12.08 12.25
CA ARG A 451 23.27 10.94 13.13
C ARG A 451 21.86 11.11 13.73
N TRP A 452 21.30 10.07 14.30
CA TRP A 452 20.01 10.17 14.97
C TRP A 452 20.00 9.38 16.28
N LYS A 453 19.05 9.73 17.15
CA LYS A 453 18.84 9.07 18.44
C LYS A 453 17.36 8.73 18.62
N GLU A 454 17.06 7.51 19.05
CA GLU A 454 15.71 7.12 19.44
C GLU A 454 15.28 7.90 20.70
N ILE A 455 14.06 8.44 20.69
CA ILE A 455 13.51 9.22 21.80
C ILE A 455 12.36 8.48 22.49
N LYS A 456 11.36 8.04 21.71
CA LYS A 456 10.21 7.29 22.24
C LYS A 456 9.41 6.58 21.15
N GLY A 457 8.59 5.62 21.57
CA GLY A 457 7.79 4.79 20.68
C GLY A 457 8.66 3.76 19.98
N GLY A 458 8.31 3.37 18.75
CA GLY A 458 9.03 2.32 18.02
C GLY A 458 8.52 0.90 18.31
N ASP A 459 7.56 0.75 19.22
CA ASP A 459 6.82 -0.51 19.39
C ASP A 459 6.10 -0.87 18.10
N VAL A 460 6.47 -2.01 17.52
CA VAL A 460 5.90 -2.48 16.26
C VAL A 460 4.63 -3.28 16.52
N GLN A 461 3.61 -3.00 15.72
CA GLN A 461 2.48 -3.91 15.55
C GLN A 461 2.28 -4.19 14.07
N ARG A 462 1.85 -5.41 13.76
CA ARG A 462 1.39 -5.79 12.44
C ARG A 462 -0.08 -6.17 12.51
N ILE A 463 -0.90 -5.43 11.78
CA ILE A 463 -2.29 -5.81 11.51
C ILE A 463 -2.32 -6.45 10.13
N THR A 464 -2.11 -5.62 9.12
CA THR A 464 -1.97 -6.01 7.71
C THR A 464 -0.70 -5.38 7.12
N GLU A 465 -0.38 -4.15 7.54
CA GLU A 465 0.93 -3.50 7.40
C GLU A 465 1.62 -3.43 8.77
N VAL A 466 2.91 -3.06 8.79
CA VAL A 466 3.60 -2.66 10.03
C VAL A 466 3.20 -1.24 10.41
N VAL A 467 2.80 -1.04 11.65
CA VAL A 467 2.46 0.24 12.24
C VAL A 467 3.22 0.46 13.55
N PHE A 468 3.36 1.73 13.92
CA PHE A 468 3.85 2.16 15.22
C PHE A 468 2.69 2.82 15.98
N PRO A 469 1.97 2.11 16.87
CA PRO A 469 0.77 2.63 17.53
C PRO A 469 1.03 3.92 18.32
N THR A 470 2.21 4.06 18.88
CA THR A 470 2.65 5.24 19.64
C THR A 470 3.53 6.19 18.81
N GLY A 471 3.59 5.99 17.48
CA GLY A 471 4.57 6.62 16.59
C GLY A 471 5.99 6.13 16.82
N TYR A 472 6.92 6.54 15.95
CA TYR A 472 8.35 6.33 16.14
C TYR A 472 9.06 7.67 16.11
N HIS A 473 9.61 8.09 17.26
CA HIS A 473 10.16 9.43 17.43
C HIS A 473 11.67 9.41 17.57
N ILE A 474 12.33 10.22 16.76
CA ILE A 474 13.80 10.34 16.74
C ILE A 474 14.23 11.81 16.80
N GLN A 475 15.41 12.03 17.35
CA GLN A 475 16.12 13.31 17.23
C GLN A 475 17.15 13.20 16.11
N ILE A 476 17.13 14.13 15.16
CA ILE A 476 18.16 14.27 14.12
C ILE A 476 19.25 15.20 14.64
N ILE A 477 20.51 14.80 14.48
CA ILE A 477 21.67 15.54 14.98
C ILE A 477 22.67 15.68 13.83
N PRO A 478 23.11 16.90 13.48
CA PRO A 478 24.15 17.09 12.46
C PRO A 478 25.42 16.31 12.82
N ARG A 479 26.08 15.71 11.81
CA ARG A 479 27.45 15.20 12.00
C ARG A 479 28.38 16.40 12.14
N GLU A 480 29.25 16.36 13.13
CA GLU A 480 30.41 17.24 13.17
C GLU A 480 31.35 16.79 12.04
N GLY A 481 31.78 17.76 11.23
CA GLY A 481 32.54 17.54 9.99
C GLY A 481 33.96 17.04 10.20
#